data_AF-A0A969R3S4-F1
#
_entry.id   AF-A0A969R3S4-F1
#
_cell.length_a   1.000
_cell.length_b   1.000
_cell.length_c   1.000
_cell.angle_alpha   90.00
_cell.angle_beta   90.00
_cell.angle_gamma   90.00
#
_symmetry.space_group_name_H-M   'P 1'
#
loop_
_entity.id
_entity.type
_entity.pdbx_description
1 polymer ?
#
loop_
_entity_poly.entity_id
_entity_poly.type
_entity_poly.pdbx_seq_one_letter_code
_entity_poly.pdbx_strand_id
1 'polypeptide(L)' 'MSLLSNLKLMSQYNQWMNQKIYQVAQQLGDNKIKQDQGAFFGSLFGTLNHIYQGYFILKRDAICFRLNWHLRCA' A
#
# COMPACT_ATOMS: atom_id res chain seq x y z
N MET A 1 18.08 9.95 -16.43
CA MET A 1 17.25 10.37 -15.27
C MET A 1 17.92 9.90 -13.99
N SER A 2 17.81 10.63 -12.88
CA SER A 2 18.44 10.26 -11.61
C SER A 2 17.56 9.29 -10.81
N LEU A 3 18.18 8.51 -9.92
CA LEU A 3 17.47 7.62 -9.01
C LEU A 3 16.37 8.37 -8.22
N LEU A 4 16.70 9.56 -7.72
CA LEU A 4 15.76 10.38 -6.96
C LEU A 4 14.54 10.80 -7.79
N SER A 5 14.73 11.16 -9.06
CA SER A 5 13.60 11.50 -9.95
C SER A 5 12.69 10.29 -10.20
N ASN A 6 13.27 9.11 -10.38
CA ASN A 6 12.49 7.88 -10.61
C ASN A 6 11.68 7.50 -9.36
N LEU A 7 12.29 7.59 -8.17
CA LEU A 7 11.61 7.29 -6.91
C LEU A 7 10.45 8.26 -6.62
N LYS A 8 10.63 9.56 -6.91
CA LYS A 8 9.54 10.54 -6.80
C LYS A 8 8.38 10.23 -7.73
N LEU A 9 8.68 9.92 -9.00
CA LEU A 9 7.68 9.57 -9.99
C LEU A 9 6.90 8.31 -9.57
N MET A 10 7.60 7.25 -9.15
CA MET A 10 6.97 6.02 -8.67
C MET A 10 6.13 6.24 -7.41
N SER A 11 6.58 7.10 -6.49
CA SER A 11 5.79 7.43 -5.30
C SER A 11 4.49 8.16 -5.65
N GLN A 12 4.53 9.10 -6.59
CA GLN A 12 3.34 9.83 -7.06
C GLN A 12 2.38 8.89 -7.79
N TYR A 13 2.91 8.03 -8.65
CA TYR A 13 2.14 7.02 -9.36
C TYR A 13 1.43 6.07 -8.38
N ASN A 14 2.15 5.54 -7.38
CA ASN A 14 1.58 4.63 -6.39
C ASN A 14 0.47 5.32 -5.56
N GLN A 15 0.63 6.60 -5.21
CA GLN A 15 -0.41 7.35 -4.52
C GLN A 15 -1.68 7.48 -5.37
N TRP A 16 -1.51 7.85 -6.65
CA TRP A 16 -2.63 7.98 -7.59
C TRP A 16 -3.34 6.65 -7.85
N MET A 17 -2.58 5.57 -8.03
CA MET A 17 -3.15 4.26 -8.31
C MET A 17 -3.90 3.70 -7.09
N ASN A 18 -3.36 3.88 -5.89
CA ASN A 18 -4.06 3.50 -4.65
C ASN A 18 -5.43 4.19 -4.56
N GLN A 19 -5.51 5.50 -4.83
CA GLN A 19 -6.78 6.23 -4.82
C GLN A 19 -7.79 5.61 -5.81
N LYS A 20 -7.37 5.32 -7.04
CA LYS A 20 -8.25 4.70 -8.04
C LYS A 20 -8.74 3.32 -7.61
N ILE A 21 -7.85 2.48 -7.09
CA ILE A 21 -8.19 1.13 -6.65
C ILE A 21 -9.21 1.21 -5.50
N TYR A 22 -8.99 2.07 -4.51
CA TYR A 22 -9.94 2.23 -3.39
C TYR A 22 -11.28 2.77 -3.85
N GLN A 23 -11.32 3.73 -4.78
CA GLN A 23 -12.57 4.27 -5.32
C GLN A 23 -13.43 3.18 -5.99
N VAL A 24 -12.81 2.30 -6.79
CA VAL A 24 -13.52 1.19 -7.44
C VAL A 24 -13.88 0.11 -6.41
N ALA A 25 -12.97 -0.22 -5.49
CA ALA A 25 -13.23 -1.21 -4.45
C ALA A 25 -14.44 -0.83 -3.59
N GLN A 26 -14.59 0.44 -3.22
CA GLN A 26 -15.74 0.94 -2.45
C GLN A 26 -17.09 0.67 -3.14
N GLN A 27 -17.14 0.56 -4.46
CA GLN A 27 -18.37 0.28 -5.21
C GLN A 27 -18.81 -1.19 -5.14
N LEU A 28 -17.89 -2.11 -4.81
CA LEU A 28 -18.17 -3.55 -4.79
C LEU A 28 -18.92 -4.02 -3.52
N GLY A 29 -18.88 -3.24 -2.44
CA GLY A 29 -19.46 -3.59 -1.14
C GLY A 29 -18.66 -4.66 -0.39
N ASP A 30 -18.67 -4.60 0.95
CA ASP A 30 -17.76 -5.37 1.81
C ASP A 30 -17.79 -6.88 1.59
N ASN A 31 -18.98 -7.45 1.35
CA ASN A 31 -19.14 -8.88 1.15
C ASN A 31 -18.43 -9.37 -0.12
N LYS A 32 -18.53 -8.62 -1.23
CA LYS A 32 -17.87 -9.01 -2.48
C LYS A 32 -16.36 -8.79 -2.44
N ILE A 33 -15.90 -7.75 -1.76
CA ILE A 33 -14.46 -7.45 -1.63
C ILE A 33 -13.74 -8.55 -0.84
N LYS A 34 -14.40 -9.10 0.19
CA LYS A 34 -13.87 -10.18 1.03
C LYS A 34 -14.15 -11.58 0.49
N GLN A 35 -15.02 -11.71 -0.50
CA GLN A 35 -15.35 -12.99 -1.12
C GLN A 35 -14.10 -13.61 -1.76
N ASP A 36 -13.91 -14.91 -1.55
CA ASP A 36 -12.91 -15.69 -2.26
C ASP A 36 -13.26 -15.76 -3.76
N GLN A 37 -12.35 -15.30 -4.60
CA GLN A 37 -12.46 -15.32 -6.06
C GLN A 37 -11.34 -16.13 -6.70
N GLY A 38 -10.61 -16.95 -5.93
CA GLY A 38 -9.49 -17.73 -6.44
C GLY A 38 -8.28 -16.87 -6.81
N ALA A 39 -8.18 -15.65 -6.27
CA ALA A 39 -6.97 -14.83 -6.38
C ALA A 39 -5.83 -15.47 -5.56
N PHE A 40 -4.58 -15.10 -5.81
CA PHE A 40 -3.44 -15.62 -5.05
C PHE A 40 -3.59 -15.44 -3.52
N PHE A 41 -4.21 -14.34 -3.10
CA PHE A 41 -4.55 -14.06 -1.70
C PHE A 41 -6.02 -14.35 -1.36
N GLY A 42 -6.67 -15.24 -2.11
CA GLY A 42 -8.08 -15.63 -2.02
C GLY A 42 -9.03 -14.56 -2.54
N SER A 43 -9.01 -13.38 -1.92
CA SER A 43 -9.95 -12.29 -2.20
C SER A 43 -9.26 -11.02 -2.71
N LEU A 44 -10.07 -10.08 -3.22
CA LEU A 44 -9.63 -8.73 -3.50
C LEU A 44 -9.11 -8.06 -2.22
N PHE A 45 -9.81 -8.23 -1.09
CA PHE A 45 -9.38 -7.72 0.22
C PHE A 45 -7.99 -8.23 0.61
N GLY A 46 -7.75 -9.54 0.50
CA GLY A 46 -6.45 -10.13 0.82
C GLY A 46 -5.32 -9.55 -0.03
N THR A 47 -5.59 -9.36 -1.32
CA THR A 47 -4.63 -8.76 -2.26
C THR A 47 -4.31 -7.30 -1.89
N LEU A 48 -5.34 -6.50 -1.59
CA LEU A 48 -5.14 -5.10 -1.17
C LEU A 48 -4.41 -4.99 0.17
N ASN A 49 -4.70 -5.89 1.11
CA ASN A 49 -4.04 -5.93 2.41
C ASN A 49 -2.55 -6.30 2.26
N HIS A 50 -2.22 -7.23 1.38
CA HIS A 50 -0.83 -7.58 1.07
C HIS A 50 -0.06 -6.37 0.51
N ILE A 51 -0.65 -5.65 -0.45
CA ILE A 51 -0.04 -4.43 -1.03
C ILE A 51 0.13 -3.35 0.05
N TYR A 52 -0.87 -3.16 0.91
CA TYR A 52 -0.82 -2.17 1.99
C TYR A 52 0.27 -2.47 3.01
N GLN A 53 0.48 -3.73 3.38
CA GLN A 53 1.53 -4.12 4.33
C GLN A 53 2.92 -3.70 3.85
N GLY A 54 3.21 -3.87 2.54
CA GLY A 54 4.47 -3.42 1.94
C GLY A 54 4.64 -1.89 2.03
N TYR A 55 3.57 -1.13 1.80
CA TYR A 55 3.58 0.32 1.94
C TYR A 55 3.75 0.78 3.40
N PHE A 56 3.07 0.12 4.34
CA PHE A 56 3.12 0.45 5.76
C PHE A 56 4.52 0.29 6.33
N ILE A 57 5.24 -0.77 5.95
CA ILE A 57 6.64 -1.00 6.38
C ILE A 57 7.54 0.14 5.88
N LEU A 58 7.48 0.48 4.58
CA LEU A 58 8.27 1.57 4.00
C LEU A 58 7.97 2.92 4.65
N LYS A 59 6.70 3.19 4.95
CA LYS A 59 6.27 4.42 5.62
C LYS A 59 6.69 4.47 7.07
N ARG A 60 6.58 3.36 7.79
CA ARG A 60 7.04 3.25 9.17
C ARG A 60 8.53 3.58 9.24
N ASP A 61 9.33 2.98 8.37
CA ASP A 61 10.78 3.19 8.38
C ASP A 61 11.15 4.64 8.00
N ALA A 62 10.42 5.26 7.06
CA ALA A 62 10.60 6.67 6.71
C ALA A 62 10.16 7.64 7.83
N ILE A 63 9.10 7.31 8.57
CA ILE A 63 8.63 8.10 9.73
C ILE A 63 9.60 7.94 10.91
N CYS A 64 10.05 6.72 11.20
CA CYS A 64 11.05 6.46 12.25
C CYS A 64 12.36 7.20 11.99
N PHE A 65 12.81 7.27 10.72
CA PHE A 65 13.98 8.02 10.31
C PHE A 65 13.77 9.55 10.44
N ARG A 66 12.58 10.06 10.06
CA ARG A 66 12.25 11.49 10.16
C ARG A 66 12.05 11.97 11.60
N LEU A 67 11.64 11.10 12.52
CA LEU A 67 11.42 11.41 13.94
C LEU A 67 12.61 11.07 14.85
N ASN A 68 13.76 10.67 14.28
CA ASN A 68 14.98 10.31 15.03
C ASN A 68 14.70 9.23 16.12
N TRP A 69 13.79 8.29 15.81
CA TRP A 69 13.25 7.33 16.76
C TRP A 69 14.11 6.06 16.82
N HIS A 70 15.42 6.21 17.05
CA HIS A 70 16.39 5.10 17.02
C HIS A 70 16.34 4.13 18.21
N LEU A 71 15.43 4.29 19.19
CA LEU A 71 15.51 3.58 20.47
C LEU A 71 14.29 2.72 20.88
N ARG A 72 13.30 2.46 20.01
CA ARG A 72 12.13 1.63 20.38
C ARG A 72 11.66 0.65 19.30
N CYS A 73 12.61 0.06 18.57
CA CYS A 73 12.34 -1.11 17.73
C CYS A 73 13.44 -2.15 18.00
N ALA A 74 13.42 -2.72 19.21
CA ALA A 74 13.84 -4.09 19.47
C ALA A 74 12.57 -4.86 19.81
#